data_AF-A0A7K3DCD0-F1
#
_entry.id   AF-A0A7K3DCD0-F1
#
_cell.length_a   1.000
_cell.length_b   1.000
_cell.length_c   1.000
_cell.angle_alpha   90.00
_cell.angle_beta   90.00
_cell.angle_gamma   90.00
#
_symmetry.space_group_name_H-M   'P 1'
#
loop_
_entity.id
_entity.type
_entity.pdbx_description
1 polymer ?
#
loop_
_entity_poly.entity_id
_entity_poly.type
_entity_poly.pdbx_seq_one_letter_code
_entity_poly.pdbx_strand_id
1 'polypeptide(L)'
;ERGVPVAGIELSEHMAAVLRRKADAATLPVTIGDMATTVVPGEFTLVYLVYNTISNLLTQDEQVECFRNAARHLAPGGRFVIELGVPPLRFLPPGQVAVPFDVSERHLGFDTFDLVEQILVSHHFTRDGENGAYRRDASRHRYAWPAELDLMARIAGLELERRVADWYGTPFTEDSAQHVSVWRRPA
;
A
#
# COMPACT_ATOMS: atom_id res chain seq x y z
N GLU A 1 -0.93 11.87 20.05
CA GLU A 1 0.41 11.59 19.47
C GLU A 1 1.20 10.71 20.42
N ARG A 2 2.10 9.85 19.91
CA ARG A 2 2.89 8.90 20.73
C ARG A 2 4.36 9.29 20.93
N GLY A 3 4.77 10.47 20.44
CA GLY A 3 6.15 10.98 20.59
C GLY A 3 7.20 10.24 19.74
N VAL A 4 6.77 9.44 18.75
CA VAL A 4 7.68 8.73 17.84
C VAL A 4 8.03 9.68 16.68
N PRO A 5 9.32 9.98 16.43
CA PRO A 5 9.73 10.76 15.26
C PRO A 5 9.40 10.01 13.97
N VAL A 6 8.83 10.71 12.99
CA VAL A 6 8.44 10.15 11.69
C VAL A 6 8.95 11.07 10.59
N ALA A 7 9.44 10.47 9.50
CA ALA A 7 9.69 11.16 8.23
C ALA A 7 8.89 10.47 7.13
N GLY A 8 8.46 11.22 6.12
CA GLY A 8 7.68 10.72 4.99
C GLY A 8 8.35 10.94 3.63
N ILE A 9 8.02 10.08 2.68
CA ILE A 9 8.23 10.30 1.25
C ILE A 9 6.84 10.44 0.63
N GLU A 10 6.63 11.47 -0.18
CA GLU A 10 5.35 11.70 -0.85
C GLU A 10 5.60 12.12 -2.30
N LEU A 11 4.94 11.46 -3.25
CA LEU A 11 5.11 11.79 -4.66
C LEU A 11 4.30 13.04 -5.05
N SER A 12 3.13 13.23 -4.44
CA SER A 12 2.20 14.30 -4.75
C SER A 12 2.47 15.55 -3.91
N GLU A 13 3.00 16.59 -4.56
CA GLU A 13 3.14 17.92 -3.96
C GLU A 13 1.79 18.45 -3.43
N HIS A 14 0.69 18.12 -4.10
CA HIS A 14 -0.64 18.50 -3.64
C HIS A 14 -0.98 17.84 -2.29
N MET A 15 -0.76 16.54 -2.16
CA MET A 15 -1.00 15.81 -0.90
C MET A 15 -0.08 16.31 0.22
N ALA A 16 1.19 16.60 -0.10
CA ALA A 16 2.11 17.22 0.83
C ALA A 16 1.61 18.61 1.30
N ALA A 17 1.06 19.44 0.41
CA ALA A 17 0.45 20.72 0.78
C ALA A 17 -0.78 20.54 1.67
N VAL A 18 -1.60 19.50 1.44
CA VAL A 18 -2.72 19.13 2.33
C VAL A 18 -2.19 18.74 3.72
N LEU A 19 -1.14 17.92 3.79
CA LEU A 19 -0.51 17.51 5.04
C LEU A 19 -0.02 18.72 5.85
N ARG A 20 0.52 19.74 5.20
CA ARG A 20 1.01 20.96 5.88
C ARG A 20 -0.05 21.78 6.58
N ARG A 21 -1.34 21.57 6.24
CA ARG A 21 -2.46 22.13 6.99
C ARG A 21 -2.72 21.41 8.33
N LYS A 22 -2.14 20.23 8.53
CA LYS A 22 -2.33 19.36 9.70
C LYS A 22 -1.09 19.27 10.59
N ALA A 23 0.11 19.29 10.00
CA ALA A 23 1.38 19.19 10.73
C ALA A 23 2.47 20.03 10.06
N ASP A 24 3.25 20.76 10.86
CA ASP A 24 4.39 21.53 10.37
C ASP A 24 5.57 20.62 9.95
N ALA A 25 6.51 21.20 9.21
CA ALA A 25 7.65 20.48 8.64
C ALA A 25 8.69 20.05 9.68
N ALA A 26 8.74 20.71 10.85
CA ALA A 26 9.64 20.34 11.93
C ALA A 26 9.13 19.09 12.66
N THR A 27 7.81 18.96 12.79
CA THR A 27 7.13 17.84 13.45
C THR A 27 7.09 16.60 12.56
N LEU A 28 6.83 16.78 11.27
CA LEU A 28 6.79 15.70 10.28
C LEU A 28 7.51 16.13 8.99
N PRO A 29 8.82 15.89 8.88
CA PRO A 29 9.57 16.10 7.66
C PRO A 29 9.04 15.21 6.53
N VAL A 30 8.84 15.79 5.34
CA VAL A 30 8.43 15.05 4.14
C VAL A 30 9.32 15.42 2.98
N THR A 31 9.85 14.41 2.30
CA THR A 31 10.62 14.56 1.05
C THR A 31 9.71 14.29 -0.12
N ILE A 32 9.67 15.21 -1.09
CA ILE A 32 8.92 14.99 -2.33
C ILE A 32 9.71 14.04 -3.22
N GLY A 33 9.11 12.91 -3.59
CA GLY A 33 9.76 11.95 -4.48
C GLY A 33 9.07 10.59 -4.54
N ASP A 34 9.62 9.73 -5.39
CA ASP A 34 9.16 8.37 -5.58
C ASP A 34 9.67 7.46 -4.45
N MET A 35 8.78 6.72 -3.80
CA MET A 35 9.14 5.81 -2.69
C MET A 35 10.03 4.63 -3.12
N ALA A 36 10.08 4.30 -4.41
CA ALA A 36 10.98 3.27 -4.93
C ALA A 36 12.45 3.72 -4.92
N THR A 37 12.73 5.01 -5.04
CA THR A 37 14.10 5.50 -5.29
C THR A 37 14.57 6.61 -4.36
N THR A 38 13.65 7.39 -3.78
CA THR A 38 13.98 8.52 -2.90
C THR A 38 14.54 8.02 -1.58
N VAL A 39 15.66 8.62 -1.15
CA VAL A 39 16.31 8.30 0.13
C VAL A 39 16.21 9.48 1.08
N VAL A 40 15.72 9.23 2.29
CA VAL A 40 15.66 10.21 3.38
C VAL A 40 16.87 9.99 4.30
N PRO A 41 17.63 11.05 4.67
CA PRO A 41 18.75 10.90 5.58
C PRO A 41 18.35 10.32 6.93
N GLY A 42 19.14 9.38 7.44
CA GLY A 42 18.97 8.76 8.75
C GLY A 42 18.89 7.24 8.70
N GLU A 43 18.86 6.62 9.87
CA GLU A 43 18.60 5.18 10.04
C GLU A 43 17.28 5.00 10.78
N PHE A 44 16.47 4.06 10.32
CA PHE A 44 15.12 3.83 10.80
C PHE A 44 14.99 2.45 11.42
N THR A 45 14.28 2.34 12.53
CA THR A 45 13.92 1.04 13.12
C THR A 45 12.67 0.43 12.48
N LEU A 46 11.90 1.27 11.76
CA LEU A 46 10.65 0.92 11.11
C LEU A 46 10.51 1.73 9.81
N VAL A 47 10.21 1.03 8.71
CA VAL A 47 9.70 1.60 7.46
C VAL A 47 8.34 0.96 7.22
N TYR A 48 7.35 1.71 6.77
CA TYR A 48 6.03 1.15 6.53
C TYR A 48 5.31 1.79 5.34
N LEU A 49 4.48 0.98 4.68
CA LEU A 49 3.55 1.38 3.64
C LEU A 49 2.17 0.82 4.00
N VAL A 50 1.28 1.69 4.47
CA VAL A 50 -0.06 1.30 4.89
C VAL A 50 -1.09 1.54 3.79
N TYR A 51 -2.29 0.98 3.94
CA TYR A 51 -3.43 1.24 3.06
C TYR A 51 -3.12 1.09 1.56
N ASN A 52 -2.61 -0.08 1.18
CA ASN A 52 -2.30 -0.46 -0.20
C ASN A 52 -1.18 0.35 -0.87
N THR A 53 -0.44 1.19 -0.15
CA THR A 53 0.51 2.15 -0.76
C THR A 53 1.46 1.50 -1.78
N ILE A 54 2.02 0.31 -1.49
CA ILE A 54 2.94 -0.41 -2.40
C ILE A 54 2.34 -0.67 -3.80
N SER A 55 1.02 -0.81 -3.92
CA SER A 55 0.36 -1.13 -5.19
C SER A 55 0.31 0.07 -6.14
N ASN A 56 0.63 1.28 -5.69
CA ASN A 56 0.77 2.45 -6.56
C ASN A 56 1.99 2.34 -7.49
N LEU A 57 2.94 1.45 -7.20
CA LEU A 57 4.01 1.08 -8.13
C LEU A 57 3.47 0.05 -9.11
N LEU A 58 3.46 0.41 -10.39
CA LEU A 58 2.67 -0.30 -11.40
C LEU A 58 3.45 -1.42 -12.08
N THR A 59 4.69 -1.65 -11.69
CA THR A 59 5.51 -2.76 -12.15
C THR A 59 6.08 -3.56 -10.99
N GLN A 60 6.40 -4.84 -11.23
CA GLN A 60 7.07 -5.66 -10.23
C GLN A 60 8.46 -5.10 -9.90
N ASP A 61 9.19 -4.63 -10.91
CA ASP A 61 10.53 -4.07 -10.75
C ASP A 61 10.54 -2.84 -9.83
N GLU A 62 9.58 -1.92 -9.99
CA GLU A 62 9.43 -0.79 -9.08
C GLU A 62 9.11 -1.26 -7.65
N GLN A 63 8.25 -2.26 -7.49
CA GLN A 63 7.96 -2.84 -6.17
C GLN A 63 9.22 -3.45 -5.54
N VAL A 64 10.02 -4.20 -6.30
CA VAL A 64 11.33 -4.73 -5.86
C VAL A 64 12.27 -3.59 -5.44
N GLU A 65 12.37 -2.52 -6.23
CA GLU A 65 13.18 -1.36 -5.88
C GLU A 65 12.69 -0.68 -4.60
N CYS A 66 11.38 -0.60 -4.37
CA CYS A 66 10.84 -0.10 -3.12
C CYS A 66 11.20 -0.98 -1.91
N PHE A 67 11.16 -2.31 -2.04
CA PHE A 67 11.65 -3.22 -0.99
C PHE A 67 13.15 -3.00 -0.72
N ARG A 68 13.98 -2.86 -1.76
CA ARG A 68 15.42 -2.55 -1.64
C ARG A 68 15.65 -1.21 -0.96
N ASN A 69 14.86 -0.19 -1.33
CA ASN A 69 14.94 1.13 -0.75
C ASN A 69 14.53 1.11 0.72
N ALA A 70 13.45 0.42 1.08
CA ALA A 70 13.06 0.21 2.47
C ALA A 70 14.18 -0.47 3.27
N ALA A 71 14.77 -1.55 2.75
CA ALA A 71 15.90 -2.23 3.40
C ALA A 71 17.12 -1.31 3.62
N ARG A 72 17.40 -0.40 2.68
CA ARG A 72 18.47 0.60 2.78
C ARG A 72 18.27 1.57 3.95
N HIS A 73 17.03 1.94 4.23
CA HIS A 73 16.70 2.86 5.34
C HIS A 73 16.73 2.18 6.71
N LEU A 74 16.56 0.86 6.78
CA LEU A 74 16.44 0.15 8.06
C LEU A 74 17.78 -0.05 8.74
N ALA A 75 17.90 0.24 10.04
CA ALA A 75 19.02 -0.25 10.85
C ALA A 75 19.01 -1.80 10.94
N PRO A 76 20.12 -2.46 11.30
CA PRO A 76 20.12 -3.89 11.59
C PRO A 76 19.03 -4.26 12.62
N GLY A 77 18.22 -5.28 12.33
CA GLY A 77 17.04 -5.64 13.14
C GLY A 77 15.80 -4.76 12.94
N GLY A 78 15.84 -3.75 12.06
CA GLY A 78 14.70 -2.92 11.70
C GLY A 78 13.61 -3.69 10.93
N ARG A 79 12.39 -3.16 10.92
CA ARG A 79 11.22 -3.80 10.29
C ARG A 79 10.70 -3.02 9.09
N PHE A 80 10.37 -3.72 8.03
CA PHE A 80 9.54 -3.22 6.95
C PHE A 80 8.11 -3.78 7.08
N VAL A 81 7.12 -2.90 7.06
CA VAL A 81 5.71 -3.29 7.24
C VAL A 81 4.87 -2.85 6.04
N ILE A 82 4.07 -3.77 5.49
CA ILE A 82 3.09 -3.46 4.45
C ILE A 82 1.69 -3.90 4.90
N GLU A 83 0.71 -3.04 4.70
CA GLU A 83 -0.72 -3.39 4.69
C GLU A 83 -1.23 -3.38 3.24
N LEU A 84 -1.75 -4.53 2.79
CA LEU A 84 -2.20 -4.71 1.40
C LEU A 84 -3.42 -5.64 1.32
N GLY A 85 -4.36 -5.30 0.44
CA GLY A 85 -5.48 -6.16 0.07
C GLY A 85 -5.03 -7.45 -0.63
N VAL A 86 -5.70 -8.55 -0.34
CA VAL A 86 -5.58 -9.80 -1.12
C VAL A 86 -6.51 -9.66 -2.32
N PRO A 87 -6.03 -9.86 -3.57
CA PRO A 87 -6.86 -9.65 -4.75
C PRO A 87 -8.08 -10.59 -4.71
N PRO A 88 -9.32 -10.09 -4.84
CA PRO A 88 -10.55 -10.85 -4.63
C PRO A 88 -10.92 -11.76 -5.82
N LEU A 89 -9.94 -12.42 -6.43
CA LEU A 89 -10.12 -13.17 -7.69
C LEU A 89 -11.06 -14.38 -7.56
N ARG A 90 -11.31 -14.88 -6.35
CA ARG A 90 -12.35 -15.90 -6.07
C ARG A 90 -13.76 -15.42 -6.47
N PHE A 91 -13.96 -14.10 -6.53
CA PHE A 91 -15.21 -13.46 -6.92
C PHE A 91 -15.22 -12.98 -8.39
N LEU A 92 -14.19 -13.31 -9.18
CA LEU A 92 -14.07 -12.96 -10.59
C LEU A 92 -14.12 -14.23 -11.48
N PRO A 93 -15.30 -14.85 -11.67
CA PRO A 93 -15.42 -16.04 -12.52
C PRO A 93 -15.22 -15.70 -14.01
N PRO A 94 -14.90 -16.71 -14.85
CA PRO A 94 -14.69 -16.49 -16.29
C PRO A 94 -15.84 -15.72 -16.95
N GLY A 95 -15.49 -14.70 -17.74
CA GLY A 95 -16.45 -13.82 -18.42
C GLY A 95 -16.90 -12.61 -17.60
N GLN A 96 -16.59 -12.54 -16.30
CA GLN A 96 -16.73 -11.30 -15.51
C GLN A 96 -15.49 -10.43 -15.69
N VAL A 97 -15.70 -9.11 -15.64
CA VAL A 97 -14.64 -8.11 -15.79
C VAL A 97 -14.41 -7.29 -14.52
N ALA A 98 -15.30 -7.39 -13.55
CA ALA A 98 -15.28 -6.56 -12.35
C ALA A 98 -15.68 -7.33 -11.08
N VAL A 99 -15.11 -6.93 -9.94
CA VAL A 99 -15.52 -7.37 -8.60
C VAL A 99 -15.99 -6.14 -7.80
N PRO A 100 -17.27 -6.06 -7.42
CA PRO A 100 -17.74 -4.99 -6.54
C PRO A 100 -17.25 -5.21 -5.10
N PHE A 101 -16.81 -4.14 -4.44
CA PHE A 101 -16.42 -4.15 -3.03
C PHE A 101 -17.29 -3.23 -2.16
N ASP A 102 -18.02 -2.30 -2.77
CA ASP A 102 -19.08 -1.54 -2.10
C ASP A 102 -20.23 -1.26 -3.08
N VAL A 103 -21.45 -1.51 -2.61
CA VAL A 103 -22.67 -1.25 -3.35
C VAL A 103 -23.67 -0.63 -2.38
N SER A 104 -23.62 0.69 -2.29
CA SER A 104 -24.51 1.48 -1.45
C SER A 104 -25.15 2.62 -2.26
N GLU A 105 -26.18 3.25 -1.71
CA GLU A 105 -26.80 4.42 -2.35
C GLU A 105 -25.79 5.55 -2.55
N ARG A 106 -24.85 5.71 -1.61
CA ARG A 106 -23.88 6.82 -1.61
C ARG A 106 -22.61 6.49 -2.38
N HIS A 107 -22.29 5.22 -2.58
CA HIS A 107 -21.03 4.82 -3.19
C HIS A 107 -21.14 3.47 -3.91
N LEU A 108 -20.65 3.45 -5.15
CA LEU A 108 -20.46 2.23 -5.92
C LEU A 108 -18.95 2.08 -6.18
N GLY A 109 -18.36 1.03 -5.61
CA GLY A 109 -16.96 0.69 -5.71
C GLY A 109 -16.76 -0.68 -6.34
N PHE A 110 -15.99 -0.76 -7.41
CA PHE A 110 -15.62 -2.03 -8.04
C PHE A 110 -14.25 -1.97 -8.68
N ASP A 111 -13.57 -3.12 -8.66
CA ASP A 111 -12.26 -3.28 -9.28
C ASP A 111 -12.39 -4.06 -10.60
N THR A 112 -11.70 -3.60 -11.64
CA THR A 112 -11.52 -4.34 -12.89
C THR A 112 -10.09 -4.83 -13.01
N PHE A 113 -9.85 -5.99 -13.63
CA PHE A 113 -8.55 -6.67 -13.56
C PHE A 113 -7.94 -6.99 -14.93
N ASP A 114 -6.65 -6.76 -15.04
CA ASP A 114 -5.76 -7.47 -15.96
C ASP A 114 -5.01 -8.55 -15.15
N LEU A 115 -5.34 -9.81 -15.42
CA LEU A 115 -4.79 -10.94 -14.67
C LEU A 115 -3.37 -11.33 -15.12
N VAL A 116 -2.94 -10.90 -16.30
CA VAL A 116 -1.59 -11.19 -16.83
C VAL A 116 -0.60 -10.24 -16.19
N GLU A 117 -0.91 -8.93 -16.21
CA GLU A 117 -0.04 -7.90 -15.68
C GLU A 117 -0.18 -7.68 -14.16
N GLN A 118 -1.13 -8.39 -13.52
CA GLN A 118 -1.54 -8.20 -12.14
C GLN A 118 -1.95 -6.75 -11.82
N ILE A 119 -2.63 -6.10 -12.76
CA ILE A 119 -3.13 -4.74 -12.60
C ILE A 119 -4.61 -4.79 -12.24
N LEU A 120 -5.01 -3.97 -11.28
CA LEU A 120 -6.40 -3.61 -11.07
C LEU A 120 -6.61 -2.11 -11.30
N VAL A 121 -7.81 -1.76 -11.74
CA VAL A 121 -8.30 -0.38 -11.73
C VAL A 121 -9.47 -0.35 -10.76
N SER A 122 -9.33 0.43 -9.69
CA SER A 122 -10.38 0.64 -8.71
C SER A 122 -11.23 1.82 -9.16
N HIS A 123 -12.52 1.58 -9.41
CA HIS A 123 -13.46 2.61 -9.83
C HIS A 123 -14.34 2.99 -8.64
N HIS A 124 -14.41 4.28 -8.36
CA HIS A 124 -15.24 4.84 -7.30
C HIS A 124 -16.26 5.79 -7.90
N PHE A 125 -17.54 5.53 -7.68
CA PHE A 125 -18.62 6.44 -7.99
C PHE A 125 -19.23 6.90 -6.67
N THR A 126 -18.94 8.13 -6.26
CA THR A 126 -19.50 8.72 -5.04
C THR A 126 -20.66 9.64 -5.38
N ARG A 127 -21.81 9.46 -4.74
CA ARG A 127 -22.96 10.34 -4.91
C ARG A 127 -22.76 11.63 -4.12
N ASP A 128 -22.69 12.76 -4.82
CA ASP A 128 -22.51 14.07 -4.22
C ASP A 128 -23.87 14.80 -4.17
N GLY A 129 -24.35 15.12 -2.96
CA GLY A 129 -25.60 15.87 -2.75
C GLY A 129 -26.89 15.10 -3.12
N GLU A 130 -28.01 15.82 -3.16
CA GLU A 130 -29.35 15.23 -3.33
C GLU A 130 -29.78 15.08 -4.79
N ASN A 131 -29.06 15.67 -5.75
CA ASN A 131 -29.47 15.75 -7.16
C ASN A 131 -29.34 14.43 -7.94
N GLY A 132 -28.81 13.36 -7.33
CA GLY A 132 -28.67 12.06 -7.99
C GLY A 132 -27.37 11.86 -8.78
N ALA A 133 -26.50 12.88 -8.87
CA ALA A 133 -25.26 12.79 -9.64
C ALA A 133 -24.16 12.01 -8.89
N TYR A 134 -23.37 11.27 -9.66
CA TYR A 134 -22.17 10.60 -9.16
C TYR A 134 -20.91 11.27 -9.70
N ARG A 135 -19.94 11.51 -8.81
CA ARG A 135 -18.57 11.85 -9.15
C ARG A 135 -17.78 10.55 -9.30
N ARG A 136 -17.04 10.43 -10.41
CA ARG A 136 -16.21 9.27 -10.72
C ARG A 136 -14.75 9.58 -10.42
N ASP A 137 -14.10 8.68 -9.68
CA ASP A 137 -12.65 8.57 -9.57
C ASP A 137 -12.20 7.19 -10.00
N ALA A 138 -10.93 7.07 -10.41
CA ALA A 138 -10.31 5.78 -10.62
C ALA A 138 -8.82 5.84 -10.30
N SER A 139 -8.31 4.74 -9.73
CA SER A 139 -6.88 4.57 -9.46
C SER A 139 -6.40 3.22 -9.98
N ARG A 140 -5.18 3.21 -10.53
CA ARG A 140 -4.54 2.00 -11.05
C ARG A 140 -3.59 1.46 -9.99
N HIS A 141 -3.58 0.15 -9.84
CA HIS A 141 -2.78 -0.53 -8.83
C HIS A 141 -2.21 -1.83 -9.39
N ARG A 142 -0.96 -2.14 -9.08
CA ARG A 142 -0.43 -3.49 -9.26
C ARG A 142 -0.55 -4.27 -7.96
N TYR A 143 -1.40 -5.28 -7.95
CA TYR A 143 -1.49 -6.16 -6.79
C TYR A 143 -0.36 -7.20 -6.81
N ALA A 144 -0.03 -7.72 -5.64
CA ALA A 144 0.97 -8.77 -5.48
C ALA A 144 0.44 -9.81 -4.49
N TRP A 145 0.75 -11.07 -4.75
CA TRP A 145 0.39 -12.15 -3.82
C TRP A 145 1.31 -12.13 -2.60
N PRO A 146 0.83 -12.62 -1.42
CA PRO A 146 1.67 -12.78 -0.23
C PRO A 146 3.05 -13.37 -0.48
N ALA A 147 3.12 -14.49 -1.22
CA ALA A 147 4.38 -15.17 -1.53
C ALA A 147 5.27 -14.39 -2.50
N GLU A 148 4.69 -13.59 -3.41
CA GLU A 148 5.43 -12.71 -4.31
C GLU A 148 6.11 -11.58 -3.50
N LEU A 149 5.38 -10.96 -2.56
CA LEU A 149 5.96 -9.98 -1.63
C LEU A 149 7.10 -10.58 -0.81
N ASP A 150 6.96 -11.83 -0.34
CA ASP A 150 8.02 -12.52 0.41
C ASP A 150 9.27 -12.75 -0.44
N LEU A 151 9.11 -13.06 -1.74
CA LEU A 151 10.24 -13.18 -2.66
C LEU A 151 10.92 -11.81 -2.89
N MET A 152 10.15 -10.74 -3.08
CA MET A 152 10.70 -9.38 -3.22
C MET A 152 11.44 -8.94 -1.95
N ALA A 153 10.91 -9.26 -0.77
CA ALA A 153 11.56 -9.03 0.51
C ALA A 153 12.91 -9.78 0.60
N ARG A 154 12.95 -11.06 0.21
CA ARG A 154 14.20 -11.84 0.17
C ARG A 154 15.24 -11.26 -0.78
N ILE A 155 14.82 -10.78 -1.96
CA ILE A 155 15.70 -10.09 -2.91
C ILE A 155 16.30 -8.82 -2.30
N ALA A 156 15.56 -8.13 -1.42
CA ALA A 156 16.03 -6.97 -0.67
C ALA A 156 16.82 -7.32 0.61
N GLY A 157 17.04 -8.61 0.91
CA GLY A 157 17.76 -9.05 2.10
C GLY A 157 16.92 -8.96 3.39
N LEU A 158 15.59 -9.02 3.28
CA LEU A 158 14.66 -9.04 4.41
C LEU A 158 14.08 -10.45 4.61
N GLU A 159 13.72 -10.77 5.86
CA GLU A 159 13.14 -12.05 6.26
C GLU A 159 11.72 -11.86 6.77
N LEU A 160 10.76 -12.69 6.35
CA LEU A 160 9.39 -12.62 6.90
C LEU A 160 9.42 -12.93 8.40
N GLU A 161 8.97 -11.97 9.22
CA GLU A 161 8.87 -12.11 10.68
C GLU A 161 7.44 -12.48 11.09
N ARG A 162 6.44 -11.84 10.47
CA ARG A 162 5.02 -12.04 10.83
C ARG A 162 4.08 -11.70 9.68
N ARG A 163 2.95 -12.40 9.59
CA ARG A 163 1.80 -12.03 8.75
C ARG A 163 0.50 -12.25 9.52
N VAL A 164 -0.36 -11.24 9.48
CA VAL A 164 -1.69 -11.22 10.12
C VAL A 164 -2.70 -10.58 9.19
N ALA A 165 -3.99 -10.80 9.41
CA ALA A 165 -5.05 -10.24 8.56
C ALA A 165 -5.25 -8.73 8.79
N ASP A 166 -4.89 -8.21 9.96
CA ASP A 166 -5.12 -6.80 10.34
C ASP A 166 -4.18 -6.33 11.47
N TRP A 167 -4.31 -5.06 11.85
CA TRP A 167 -3.56 -4.43 12.94
C TRP A 167 -3.91 -4.93 14.35
N TYR A 168 -5.02 -5.65 14.51
CA TYR A 168 -5.39 -6.32 15.76
C TYR A 168 -4.68 -7.66 15.93
N GLY A 169 -3.97 -8.11 14.87
CA GLY A 169 -3.21 -9.35 14.89
C GLY A 169 -4.06 -10.59 14.65
N THR A 170 -5.23 -10.43 14.01
CA THR A 170 -6.08 -11.54 13.59
C THR A 170 -5.27 -12.52 12.71
N PRO A 171 -5.39 -13.85 12.90
CA PRO A 171 -4.68 -14.81 12.05
C PRO A 171 -4.99 -14.59 10.56
N PHE A 172 -3.96 -14.65 9.72
CA PHE A 172 -4.12 -14.61 8.26
C PHE A 172 -4.52 -16.00 7.75
N THR A 173 -5.60 -16.07 6.98
CA THR A 173 -6.21 -17.30 6.45
C THR A 173 -6.62 -17.14 4.98
N GLU A 174 -7.12 -18.21 4.37
CA GLU A 174 -7.64 -18.22 3.00
C GLU A 174 -8.83 -17.27 2.74
N ASP A 175 -9.50 -16.82 3.80
CA ASP A 175 -10.65 -15.91 3.74
C ASP A 175 -10.29 -14.47 4.12
N SER A 176 -9.01 -14.20 4.38
CA SER A 176 -8.53 -12.85 4.70
C SER A 176 -8.51 -11.96 3.45
N ALA A 177 -9.27 -10.87 3.47
CA ALA A 177 -9.35 -9.91 2.36
C ALA A 177 -8.15 -8.96 2.28
N GLN A 178 -7.30 -8.94 3.31
CA GLN A 178 -6.08 -8.13 3.38
C GLN A 178 -5.08 -8.79 4.32
N HIS A 179 -3.87 -8.24 4.36
CA HIS A 179 -2.86 -8.64 5.32
C HIS A 179 -2.00 -7.47 5.76
N VAL A 180 -1.48 -7.56 6.98
CA VAL A 180 -0.33 -6.80 7.47
C VAL A 180 0.85 -7.75 7.56
N SER A 181 1.90 -7.45 6.81
CA SER A 181 3.12 -8.25 6.74
C SER A 181 4.29 -7.48 7.27
N VAL A 182 5.10 -8.15 8.09
CA VAL A 182 6.28 -7.61 8.74
C VAL A 182 7.47 -8.44 8.28
N TRP A 183 8.43 -7.78 7.64
CA TRP A 183 9.74 -8.35 7.34
C TRP A 183 10.81 -7.65 8.16
N ARG A 184 11.85 -8.39 8.55
CA ARG A 184 12.96 -7.91 9.37
C ARG A 184 14.23 -7.85 8.54
N ARG A 185 15.01 -6.77 8.69
CA ARG A 185 16.40 -6.72 8.24
C ARG A 185 17.26 -7.54 9.21
N PRO A 186 18.02 -8.55 8.75
CA PRO A 186 18.96 -9.27 9.60
C PRO A 186 19.91 -8.33 10.36
N ALA A 187 20.40 -8.80 11.51
CA ALA A 187 21.33 -8.05 12.36
C ALA A 187 22.75 -8.07 11.77
#